data_AF-W6TQ65-F1
#
_entry.id   AF-W6TQ65-F1
#
_cell.length_a   1.000
_cell.length_b   1.000
_cell.length_c   1.000
_cell.angle_alpha   90.00
_cell.angle_beta   90.00
_cell.angle_gamma   90.00
#
_symmetry.space_group_name_H-M   'P 1'
#
loop_
_entity.id
_entity.type
_entity.pdbx_description
1 polymer ?
#
loop_
_entity_poly.entity_id
_entity_poly.type
_entity_poly.pdbx_seq_one_letter_code
_entity_poly.pdbx_strand_id
1 'polypeptide(L)'
;MALYGSKAIRGHGIPEAMEQILVNQSKIKPSIALLKPISSAIAIGTGGPFGAEGPIIATGGALGSTLGQLFKITPNERKIILAAGATAGMSAIFGTPIAAIFLAIELLLFEFSPKAILPVALACITGAAAHQFLFESGPVFPMPELSSPSNMALGIYSFIGIIIGFVSLGLTKVVYHIEDAFEKLPIHWMWWPAIGGLAVGIIGFFAPHTLGVGYDNITSVLSGKIPLALMLSLCFFKFLSWAIALGSGTSGGTLAPLLTIGGAAGAILGSITFILFPNSGISIPMAALVGMSSMFAGASRAYLTSITFALEATMQSHALLPLLGACTASYLISFFFMENTIMTEKIARRGIYTPDSYEPDVLRKMTVVDVLRANSMVISTRNSISEIRSFFDLNPPLENHFIVTDEDDNFKGVITLSSIYNKNHDASGPIAEIMEQNIPAIESNNNLARAVELMSKCDKEFLPVLSAKEKSRVIGLLTYKDILTAYKIHLKENQEAGINLSLKRQRIKILVRGRQLIHKVKEN
;
A
#
# COMPACT_ATOMS: atom_id res chain seq x y z
N MET A 1 11.44 11.57 25.46
CA MET A 1 10.15 10.84 25.40
C MET A 1 10.28 9.41 24.88
N ALA A 2 11.05 9.15 23.82
CA ALA A 2 11.22 7.79 23.28
C ALA A 2 11.80 6.75 24.27
N LEU A 3 12.71 7.16 25.18
CA LEU A 3 13.29 6.26 26.20
C LEU A 3 12.25 5.74 27.20
N TYR A 4 11.37 6.62 27.68
CA TYR A 4 10.44 6.31 28.77
C TYR A 4 9.03 5.93 28.29
N GLY A 5 8.67 6.22 27.03
CA GLY A 5 7.33 5.99 26.49
C GLY A 5 7.26 4.80 25.52
N SER A 6 7.80 4.97 24.32
CA SER A 6 7.79 3.95 23.27
C SER A 6 8.79 4.31 22.17
N LYS A 7 9.47 3.30 21.60
CA LYS A 7 10.33 3.48 20.41
C LYS A 7 9.54 3.98 19.19
N ALA A 8 8.23 3.71 19.12
CA ALA A 8 7.34 4.16 18.03
C ALA A 8 7.05 5.68 18.02
N ILE A 9 7.51 6.40 19.07
CA ILE A 9 7.45 7.87 19.11
C ILE A 9 8.50 8.47 18.16
N ARG A 10 9.61 7.76 17.88
CA ARG A 10 10.64 8.22 16.95
C ARG A 10 10.19 8.03 15.51
N GLY A 11 10.70 8.88 14.61
CA GLY A 11 10.55 8.71 13.17
C GLY A 11 9.38 9.47 12.56
N HIS A 12 8.90 8.91 11.45
CA HIS A 12 8.26 9.64 10.35
C HIS A 12 6.74 9.88 10.54
N GLY A 13 6.09 9.13 11.42
CA GLY A 13 4.63 9.18 11.63
C GLY A 13 3.89 8.05 10.93
N ILE A 14 3.79 8.17 9.61
CA ILE A 14 2.98 7.30 8.73
C ILE A 14 3.51 5.85 8.71
N PRO A 15 4.82 5.59 8.51
CA PRO A 15 5.36 4.23 8.50
C PRO A 15 5.09 3.47 9.79
N GLU A 16 5.14 4.15 10.94
CA GLU A 16 4.83 3.52 12.22
C GLU A 16 3.33 3.17 12.33
N ALA A 17 2.43 3.98 11.77
CA ALA A 17 1.00 3.64 11.70
C ALA A 17 0.75 2.44 10.76
N MET A 18 1.37 2.45 9.58
CA MET A 18 1.33 1.34 8.62
C MET A 18 1.82 0.03 9.25
N GLU A 19 2.94 0.07 9.97
CA GLU A 19 3.49 -1.11 10.65
C GLU A 19 2.52 -1.69 11.69
N GLN A 20 1.82 -0.85 12.48
CA GLN A 20 0.85 -1.33 13.45
C GLN A 20 -0.38 -1.97 12.80
N ILE A 21 -0.78 -1.48 11.62
CA ILE A 21 -1.83 -2.08 10.81
C ILE A 21 -1.41 -3.48 10.34
N LEU A 22 -0.17 -3.63 9.86
CA LEU A 22 0.33 -4.87 9.28
C LEU A 22 0.67 -5.94 10.32
N VAL A 23 1.26 -5.56 11.46
CA VAL A 23 1.85 -6.55 12.40
C VAL A 23 1.07 -6.69 13.70
N ASN A 24 0.41 -5.63 14.17
CA ASN A 24 -0.14 -5.59 15.54
C ASN A 24 -1.67 -5.56 15.58
N GLN A 25 -2.34 -6.14 14.57
CA GLN A 25 -3.81 -6.15 14.48
C GLN A 25 -4.42 -4.74 14.64
N SER A 26 -3.75 -3.73 14.09
CA SER A 26 -4.12 -2.31 14.22
C SER A 26 -4.21 -1.77 15.65
N LYS A 27 -3.53 -2.40 16.63
CA LYS A 27 -3.47 -1.92 18.03
C LYS A 27 -2.31 -0.95 18.20
N ILE A 28 -2.63 0.30 18.51
CA ILE A 28 -1.64 1.33 18.87
C ILE A 28 -1.75 1.57 20.37
N LYS A 29 -0.60 1.66 21.06
CA LYS A 29 -0.57 1.99 22.49
C LYS A 29 -1.19 3.39 22.71
N PRO A 30 -2.16 3.56 23.64
CA PRO A 30 -2.77 4.86 23.89
C PRO A 30 -1.79 5.97 24.27
N SER A 31 -0.66 5.62 24.90
CA SER A 31 0.40 6.59 25.22
C SER A 31 1.00 7.27 23.98
N ILE A 32 0.95 6.64 22.80
CA ILE A 32 1.44 7.23 21.54
C ILE A 32 0.55 8.39 21.11
N ALA A 33 -0.77 8.33 21.35
CA ALA A 33 -1.70 9.42 21.03
C ALA A 33 -1.36 10.72 21.76
N LEU A 34 -0.74 10.64 22.95
CA LEU A 34 -0.33 11.80 23.72
C LEU A 34 1.15 12.16 23.51
N LEU A 35 2.05 11.18 23.59
CA LEU A 35 3.49 11.44 23.59
C LEU A 35 4.04 11.83 22.21
N LYS A 36 3.45 11.34 21.12
CA LYS A 36 3.91 11.66 19.76
C LYS A 36 3.61 13.11 19.35
N PRO A 37 2.40 13.68 19.55
CA PRO A 37 2.17 15.08 19.26
C PRO A 37 3.00 16.00 20.16
N ILE A 38 3.16 15.70 21.45
CA ILE A 38 4.01 16.51 22.34
C ILE A 38 5.48 16.47 21.89
N SER A 39 6.00 15.27 21.58
CA SER A 39 7.39 15.14 21.10
C SER A 39 7.61 15.90 19.80
N SER A 40 6.63 15.92 18.90
CA SER A 40 6.71 16.61 17.62
C SER A 40 6.55 18.12 17.79
N ALA A 41 5.67 18.56 18.69
CA ALA A 41 5.50 19.97 19.04
C ALA A 41 6.78 20.56 19.62
N ILE A 42 7.47 19.83 20.51
CA ILE A 42 8.78 20.25 21.02
C ILE A 42 9.80 20.29 19.89
N ALA A 43 9.95 19.22 19.11
CA ALA A 43 10.94 19.14 18.04
C ALA A 43 10.77 20.27 17.01
N ILE A 44 9.54 20.48 16.53
CA ILE A 44 9.18 21.53 15.57
C ILE A 44 9.33 22.92 16.22
N GLY A 45 8.81 23.09 17.45
CA GLY A 45 8.84 24.36 18.18
C GLY A 45 10.25 24.84 18.51
N THR A 46 11.20 23.93 18.70
CA THR A 46 12.64 24.27 18.87
C THR A 46 13.37 24.49 17.54
N GLY A 47 12.66 24.56 16.41
CA GLY A 47 13.22 24.82 15.08
C GLY A 47 13.43 23.58 14.21
N GLY A 48 13.04 22.39 14.65
CA GLY A 48 13.15 21.16 13.87
C GLY A 48 12.47 21.28 12.50
N PRO A 49 13.14 20.89 11.40
CA PRO A 49 12.70 21.12 10.02
C PRO A 49 11.66 20.08 9.56
N PHE A 50 10.63 19.84 10.37
CA PHE A 50 9.67 18.75 10.18
C PHE A 50 8.28 19.26 9.85
N GLY A 51 7.56 18.47 9.06
CA GLY A 51 6.14 18.63 8.86
C GLY A 51 5.34 18.18 10.09
N ALA A 52 4.17 18.76 10.33
CA ALA A 52 3.27 18.33 11.41
C ALA A 52 2.40 17.12 11.02
N GLU A 53 2.38 16.75 9.73
CA GLU A 53 1.38 15.84 9.14
C GLU A 53 1.52 14.41 9.61
N GLY A 54 2.75 13.88 9.60
CA GLY A 54 3.03 12.54 10.11
C GLY A 54 2.56 12.36 11.55
N PRO A 55 2.91 13.29 12.47
CA PRO A 55 2.37 13.33 13.83
C PRO A 55 0.85 13.45 13.91
N ILE A 56 0.21 14.29 13.10
CA ILE A 56 -1.26 14.45 13.06
C ILE A 56 -1.93 13.13 12.66
N ILE A 57 -1.49 12.52 11.55
CA ILE A 57 -2.00 11.24 11.02
C ILE A 57 -1.80 10.14 12.06
N ALA A 58 -0.60 10.05 12.65
CA ALA A 58 -0.31 9.04 13.66
C ALA A 58 -1.14 9.25 14.95
N THR A 59 -1.41 10.49 15.34
CA THR A 59 -2.23 10.82 16.51
C THR A 59 -3.69 10.46 16.26
N GLY A 60 -4.26 10.88 15.12
CA GLY A 60 -5.61 10.51 14.71
C GLY A 60 -5.78 8.99 14.61
N GLY A 61 -4.80 8.31 14.02
CA GLY A 61 -4.76 6.85 13.98
C GLY A 61 -4.68 6.21 15.37
N ALA A 62 -3.84 6.72 16.26
CA ALA A 62 -3.73 6.23 17.63
C ALA A 62 -5.04 6.40 18.42
N LEU A 63 -5.73 7.54 18.26
CA LEU A 63 -7.06 7.77 18.84
C LEU A 63 -8.10 6.80 18.27
N GLY A 64 -8.16 6.64 16.96
CA GLY A 64 -9.05 5.68 16.30
C GLY A 64 -8.80 4.23 16.73
N SER A 65 -7.53 3.84 16.82
CA SER A 65 -7.12 2.53 17.34
C SER A 65 -7.49 2.33 18.81
N THR A 66 -7.35 3.37 19.64
CA THR A 66 -7.73 3.32 21.06
C THR A 66 -9.24 3.13 21.20
N LEU A 67 -10.04 3.88 20.45
CA LEU A 67 -11.50 3.67 20.39
C LEU A 67 -11.84 2.25 19.91
N GLY A 68 -11.19 1.76 18.86
CA GLY A 68 -11.36 0.40 18.36
C GLY A 68 -10.82 -0.72 19.27
N GLN A 69 -10.09 -0.38 20.34
CA GLN A 69 -9.72 -1.33 21.40
C GLN A 69 -10.74 -1.33 22.54
N LEU A 70 -11.47 -0.22 22.73
CA LEU A 70 -12.57 -0.14 23.69
C LEU A 70 -13.81 -0.89 23.19
N PHE A 71 -14.03 -0.94 21.87
CA PHE A 71 -15.12 -1.70 21.27
C PHE A 71 -14.75 -3.17 20.99
N LYS A 72 -15.76 -4.05 21.03
CA LYS A 72 -15.63 -5.46 20.63
C LYS A 72 -15.68 -5.60 19.11
N ILE A 73 -14.59 -5.24 18.44
CA ILE A 73 -14.47 -5.27 16.97
C ILE A 73 -13.28 -6.10 16.50
N THR A 74 -13.37 -6.55 15.26
CA THR A 74 -12.31 -7.31 14.57
C THR A 74 -11.08 -6.44 14.27
N PRO A 75 -9.91 -7.05 14.01
CA PRO A 75 -8.72 -6.32 13.56
C PRO A 75 -8.95 -5.48 12.30
N ASN A 76 -9.77 -5.96 11.36
CA ASN A 76 -10.09 -5.24 10.12
C ASN A 76 -10.96 -4.01 10.40
N GLU A 77 -11.98 -4.12 11.25
CA GLU A 77 -12.77 -2.97 11.69
C GLU A 77 -11.91 -1.95 12.45
N ARG A 78 -10.97 -2.42 13.30
CA ARG A 78 -10.01 -1.53 13.98
C ARG A 78 -9.09 -0.80 13.00
N LYS A 79 -8.64 -1.47 11.93
CA LYS A 79 -7.89 -0.85 10.82
C LYS A 79 -8.69 0.32 10.23
N ILE A 80 -9.98 0.12 9.98
CA ILE A 80 -10.87 1.13 9.40
C ILE A 80 -11.03 2.32 10.35
N ILE A 81 -11.28 2.10 11.65
CA ILE A 81 -11.43 3.21 12.62
C ILE A 81 -10.10 3.98 12.82
N LEU A 82 -8.96 3.27 12.82
CA LEU A 82 -7.63 3.88 12.83
C LEU A 82 -7.45 4.78 11.60
N ALA A 83 -7.71 4.27 10.40
CA ALA A 83 -7.61 5.05 9.17
C ALA A 83 -8.60 6.23 9.17
N ALA A 84 -9.80 6.06 9.70
CA ALA A 84 -10.81 7.12 9.83
C ALA A 84 -10.33 8.26 10.73
N GLY A 85 -9.72 7.94 11.89
CA GLY A 85 -9.14 8.95 12.78
C GLY A 85 -7.96 9.69 12.15
N ALA A 86 -7.09 8.98 11.43
CA ALA A 86 -5.99 9.58 10.67
C ALA A 86 -6.52 10.54 9.57
N THR A 87 -7.57 10.13 8.86
CA THR A 87 -8.24 10.92 7.82
C THR A 87 -8.87 12.18 8.39
N ALA A 88 -9.61 12.06 9.50
CA ALA A 88 -10.23 13.20 10.18
C ALA A 88 -9.18 14.23 10.61
N GLY A 89 -8.04 13.78 11.16
CA GLY A 89 -6.94 14.67 11.54
C GLY A 89 -6.33 15.41 10.35
N MET A 90 -6.12 14.72 9.23
CA MET A 90 -5.60 15.35 8.01
C MET A 90 -6.59 16.37 7.43
N SER A 91 -7.86 16.02 7.33
CA SER A 91 -8.91 16.94 6.85
C SER A 91 -9.07 18.17 7.75
N ALA A 92 -8.99 17.99 9.07
CA ALA A 92 -9.12 19.09 10.03
C ALA A 92 -8.00 20.13 9.92
N ILE A 93 -6.77 19.71 9.60
CA ILE A 93 -5.62 20.60 9.57
C ILE A 93 -5.41 21.22 8.18
N PHE A 94 -5.62 20.45 7.11
CA PHE A 94 -5.32 20.91 5.75
C PHE A 94 -6.55 21.35 4.95
N GLY A 95 -7.76 21.07 5.41
CA GLY A 95 -8.95 21.35 4.61
C GLY A 95 -9.00 20.55 3.29
N THR A 96 -8.28 19.42 3.21
CA THR A 96 -8.17 18.58 2.00
C THR A 96 -8.89 17.23 2.19
N PRO A 97 -10.23 17.19 2.20
CA PRO A 97 -10.99 15.99 2.50
C PRO A 97 -10.80 14.86 1.48
N ILE A 98 -10.75 15.18 0.18
CA ILE A 98 -10.59 14.15 -0.86
C ILE A 98 -9.18 13.57 -0.78
N ALA A 99 -8.16 14.42 -0.60
CA ALA A 99 -6.79 13.96 -0.43
C ALA A 99 -6.60 13.09 0.81
N ALA A 100 -7.26 13.42 1.92
CA ALA A 100 -7.20 12.62 3.13
C ALA A 100 -7.80 11.22 2.94
N ILE A 101 -8.91 11.11 2.21
CA ILE A 101 -9.52 9.81 1.88
C ILE A 101 -8.57 8.99 0.99
N PHE A 102 -7.99 9.60 -0.04
CA PHE A 102 -7.01 8.91 -0.87
C PHE A 102 -5.76 8.51 -0.08
N LEU A 103 -5.30 9.34 0.87
CA LEU A 103 -4.17 8.98 1.73
C LEU A 103 -4.51 7.75 2.57
N ALA A 104 -5.73 7.67 3.11
CA ALA A 104 -6.17 6.51 3.85
C ALA A 104 -6.21 5.26 2.99
N ILE A 105 -6.71 5.34 1.75
CA ILE A 105 -6.74 4.21 0.81
C ILE A 105 -5.33 3.79 0.41
N GLU A 106 -4.51 4.76 -0.05
CA GLU A 106 -3.19 4.54 -0.63
C GLU A 106 -2.13 4.09 0.37
N LEU A 107 -2.18 4.58 1.61
CA LEU A 107 -1.12 4.35 2.60
C LEU A 107 -1.57 3.55 3.83
N LEU A 108 -2.84 3.52 4.21
CA LEU A 108 -3.26 2.91 5.49
C LEU A 108 -4.13 1.65 5.31
N LEU A 109 -5.13 1.71 4.44
CA LEU A 109 -6.12 0.66 4.28
C LEU A 109 -5.63 -0.48 3.39
N PHE A 110 -4.94 -0.17 2.28
CA PHE A 110 -4.58 -1.14 1.25
C PHE A 110 -5.79 -1.93 0.69
N GLU A 111 -6.98 -1.34 0.74
CA GLU A 111 -8.19 -1.95 0.19
C GLU A 111 -9.15 -0.89 -0.35
N PHE A 112 -9.85 -1.23 -1.43
CA PHE A 112 -10.89 -0.39 -2.00
C PHE A 112 -12.25 -1.06 -1.78
N SER A 113 -12.82 -0.90 -0.58
CA SER A 113 -14.09 -1.52 -0.19
C SER A 113 -15.07 -0.48 0.37
N PRO A 114 -16.38 -0.53 0.04
CA PRO A 114 -17.36 0.38 0.63
C PRO A 114 -17.42 0.30 2.16
N LYS A 115 -17.15 -0.89 2.72
CA LYS A 115 -17.11 -1.13 4.17
C LYS A 115 -16.00 -0.35 4.87
N ALA A 116 -14.89 -0.07 4.18
CA ALA A 116 -13.80 0.75 4.70
C ALA A 116 -13.94 2.23 4.33
N ILE A 117 -14.34 2.53 3.09
CA ILE A 117 -14.39 3.90 2.57
C ILE A 117 -15.49 4.72 3.24
N LEU A 118 -16.69 4.16 3.46
CA LEU A 118 -17.80 4.93 4.03
C LEU A 118 -17.54 5.44 5.45
N PRO A 119 -17.05 4.62 6.42
CA PRO A 119 -16.68 5.13 7.74
C PRO A 119 -15.56 6.17 7.70
N VAL A 120 -14.58 5.99 6.81
CA VAL A 120 -13.48 6.94 6.61
C VAL A 120 -13.99 8.28 6.08
N ALA A 121 -14.91 8.26 5.10
CA ALA A 121 -15.53 9.44 4.55
C ALA A 121 -16.37 10.19 5.61
N LEU A 122 -17.10 9.49 6.48
CA LEU A 122 -17.85 10.12 7.58
C LEU A 122 -16.92 10.85 8.55
N ALA A 123 -15.83 10.22 8.97
CA ALA A 123 -14.83 10.86 9.83
C ALA A 123 -14.13 12.04 9.13
N CYS A 124 -13.87 11.91 7.83
CA CYS A 124 -13.35 12.98 6.98
C CYS A 124 -14.26 14.22 6.99
N ILE A 125 -15.57 14.03 6.84
CA ILE A 125 -16.56 15.11 6.88
C ILE A 125 -16.53 15.81 8.25
N THR A 126 -16.44 15.06 9.35
CA THR A 126 -16.31 15.65 10.69
C THR A 126 -15.02 16.47 10.82
N GLY A 127 -13.90 15.96 10.30
CA GLY A 127 -12.64 16.69 10.25
C GLY A 127 -12.73 17.98 9.42
N ALA A 128 -13.33 17.91 8.22
CA ALA A 128 -13.52 19.07 7.35
C ALA A 128 -14.45 20.12 7.98
N ALA A 129 -15.51 19.71 8.68
CA ALA A 129 -16.36 20.62 9.44
C ALA A 129 -15.58 21.32 10.57
N ALA A 130 -14.71 20.59 11.26
CA ALA A 130 -13.81 21.19 12.25
C ALA A 130 -12.82 22.17 11.61
N HIS A 131 -12.33 21.89 10.40
CA HIS A 131 -11.46 22.81 9.66
C HIS A 131 -12.17 24.14 9.42
N GLN A 132 -13.40 24.11 8.90
CA GLN A 132 -14.20 25.31 8.65
C GLN A 132 -14.53 26.11 9.92
N PHE A 133 -14.63 25.43 11.07
CA PHE A 133 -14.89 26.08 12.35
C PHE A 133 -13.64 26.72 12.97
N LEU A 134 -12.47 26.10 12.78
CA LEU A 134 -11.22 26.50 13.44
C LEU A 134 -10.33 27.42 12.60
N PHE A 135 -10.43 27.36 11.27
CA PHE A 135 -9.57 28.07 10.34
C PHE A 135 -10.37 29.03 9.45
N GLU A 136 -9.68 30.01 8.89
CA GLU A 136 -10.27 30.95 7.95
C GLU A 136 -10.68 30.27 6.64
N SER A 137 -11.66 30.87 5.96
CA SER A 137 -12.11 30.38 4.65
C SER A 137 -11.06 30.66 3.58
N GLY A 138 -10.69 29.64 2.81
CA GLY A 138 -9.78 29.77 1.67
C GLY A 138 -8.80 28.60 1.55
N PRO A 139 -7.88 28.65 0.56
CA PRO A 139 -6.84 27.65 0.41
C PRO A 139 -5.80 27.77 1.53
N VAL A 140 -5.36 26.62 2.07
CA VAL A 140 -4.26 26.57 3.05
C VAL A 140 -2.94 27.07 2.46
N PHE A 141 -2.74 26.86 1.16
CA PHE A 141 -1.59 27.38 0.42
C PHE A 141 -2.03 28.35 -0.69
N PRO A 142 -2.29 29.63 -0.35
CA PRO A 142 -2.70 30.62 -1.34
C PRO A 142 -1.59 30.85 -2.38
N MET A 143 -1.99 30.98 -3.64
CA MET A 143 -1.08 31.26 -4.75
C MET A 143 -1.78 32.08 -5.85
N PRO A 144 -1.03 32.70 -6.78
CA PRO A 144 -1.62 33.42 -7.90
C PRO A 144 -2.51 32.50 -8.76
N GLU A 145 -3.57 33.07 -9.34
CA GLU A 145 -4.44 32.33 -10.26
C GLU A 145 -3.64 31.77 -11.44
N LEU A 146 -3.87 30.49 -11.72
CA LEU A 146 -3.19 29.78 -12.79
C LEU A 146 -4.03 29.83 -14.07
N SER A 147 -3.38 30.15 -15.18
CA SER A 147 -3.98 30.03 -16.51
C SER A 147 -4.00 28.57 -16.98
N SER A 148 -4.89 28.27 -17.92
CA SER A 148 -4.91 26.97 -18.58
C SER A 148 -3.59 26.73 -19.35
N PRO A 149 -2.89 25.61 -19.11
CA PRO A 149 -1.60 25.34 -19.74
C PRO A 149 -1.76 25.00 -21.23
N SER A 150 -0.82 25.44 -22.05
CA SER A 150 -0.72 25.00 -23.45
C SER A 150 -0.25 23.54 -23.53
N ASN A 151 -0.44 22.88 -24.69
CA ASN A 151 0.05 21.51 -24.91
C ASN A 151 1.57 21.40 -24.74
N MET A 152 2.32 22.43 -25.16
CA MET A 152 3.77 22.48 -24.96
C MET A 152 4.10 22.59 -23.46
N ALA A 153 3.40 23.44 -22.71
CA ALA A 153 3.58 23.57 -21.28
C ALA A 153 3.27 22.25 -20.56
N LEU A 154 2.21 21.53 -20.95
CA LEU A 154 1.88 20.20 -20.42
C LEU A 154 3.02 19.18 -20.62
N GLY A 155 3.61 19.15 -21.81
CA GLY A 155 4.77 18.31 -22.11
C GLY A 155 5.98 18.66 -21.22
N ILE A 156 6.22 19.95 -21.02
CA ILE A 156 7.29 20.44 -20.14
C ILE A 156 7.04 20.08 -18.67
N TYR A 157 5.83 20.29 -18.14
CA TYR A 157 5.52 19.91 -16.76
C TYR A 157 5.66 18.41 -16.53
N SER A 158 5.27 17.59 -17.50
CA SER A 158 5.48 16.14 -17.45
C SER A 158 6.97 15.79 -17.41
N PHE A 159 7.80 16.49 -18.20
CA PHE A 159 9.25 16.33 -18.18
C PHE A 159 9.89 16.79 -16.85
N ILE A 160 9.41 17.90 -16.27
CA ILE A 160 9.80 18.32 -14.92
C ILE A 160 9.50 17.20 -13.91
N GLY A 161 8.34 16.55 -14.02
CA GLY A 161 7.99 15.38 -13.22
C GLY A 161 9.00 14.22 -13.33
N ILE A 162 9.55 13.96 -14.53
CA ILE A 162 10.62 12.95 -14.71
C ILE A 162 11.85 13.32 -13.89
N ILE A 163 12.31 14.57 -14.01
CA ILE A 163 13.49 15.05 -13.28
C ILE A 163 13.25 14.94 -11.79
N ILE A 164 12.09 15.38 -11.32
CA ILE A 164 11.73 15.33 -9.89
C ILE A 164 11.61 13.90 -9.37
N GLY A 165 11.16 12.94 -10.19
CA GLY A 165 11.21 11.53 -9.83
C GLY A 165 12.62 11.00 -9.58
N PHE A 166 13.61 11.46 -10.35
CA PHE A 166 15.02 11.14 -10.05
C PHE A 166 15.52 11.85 -8.80
N VAL A 167 15.09 13.09 -8.56
CA VAL A 167 15.43 13.82 -7.32
C VAL A 167 14.82 13.11 -6.11
N SER A 168 13.56 12.67 -6.17
CA SER A 168 12.90 11.94 -5.08
C SER A 168 13.59 10.61 -4.78
N LEU A 169 14.08 9.92 -5.81
CA LEU A 169 14.88 8.70 -5.66
C LEU A 169 16.21 8.99 -4.94
N GLY A 170 16.94 10.03 -5.38
CA GLY A 170 18.19 10.43 -4.75
C GLY A 170 18.00 10.83 -3.29
N LEU A 171 16.98 11.66 -3.03
CA LEU A 171 16.58 12.11 -1.71
C LEU A 171 16.27 10.93 -0.79
N THR A 172 15.46 9.96 -1.25
CA THR A 172 15.11 8.79 -0.44
C THR A 172 16.34 7.98 -0.06
N LYS A 173 17.26 7.74 -1.01
CA LYS A 173 18.51 7.02 -0.74
C LYS A 173 19.39 7.74 0.27
N VAL A 174 19.50 9.05 0.18
CA VAL A 174 20.32 9.84 1.10
C VAL A 174 19.73 9.86 2.50
N VAL A 175 18.39 9.98 2.64
CA VAL A 175 17.72 9.89 3.96
C VAL A 175 18.05 8.57 4.64
N TYR A 176 17.90 7.44 3.94
CA TYR A 176 18.22 6.13 4.51
C TYR A 176 19.71 5.92 4.76
N HIS A 177 20.58 6.48 3.91
CA HIS A 177 22.02 6.45 4.16
C HIS A 177 22.40 7.20 5.44
N ILE A 178 21.74 8.33 5.72
CA ILE A 178 21.95 9.10 6.95
C ILE A 178 21.39 8.33 8.16
N GLU A 179 20.21 7.71 8.06
CA GLU A 179 19.70 6.80 9.10
C GLU A 179 20.72 5.69 9.42
N ASP A 180 21.26 5.02 8.39
CA ASP A 180 22.27 3.97 8.52
C ASP A 180 23.58 4.49 9.15
N ALA A 181 23.94 5.74 8.89
CA ALA A 181 25.11 6.38 9.49
C ALA A 181 24.90 6.65 10.98
N PHE A 182 23.70 7.08 11.40
CA PHE A 182 23.36 7.26 12.81
C PHE A 182 23.38 5.93 13.57
N GLU A 183 22.90 4.83 12.95
CA GLU A 183 22.93 3.50 13.58
C GLU A 183 24.35 2.97 13.82
N LYS A 184 25.34 3.45 13.06
CA LYS A 184 26.76 3.08 13.21
C LYS A 184 27.51 3.93 14.25
N LEU A 185 26.89 4.99 14.78
CA LEU A 185 27.56 5.82 15.79
C LEU A 185 27.77 5.03 17.08
N PRO A 186 28.99 5.06 17.68
CA PRO A 186 29.28 4.41 18.95
C PRO A 186 28.72 5.19 20.16
N ILE A 187 27.56 5.84 19.99
CA ILE A 187 26.90 6.68 20.98
C ILE A 187 25.50 6.10 21.22
N HIS A 188 25.11 5.99 22.49
CA HIS A 188 23.78 5.50 22.84
C HIS A 188 22.68 6.31 22.15
N TRP A 189 21.73 5.61 21.52
CA TRP A 189 20.71 6.16 20.62
C TRP A 189 19.85 7.30 21.19
N MET A 190 19.79 7.42 22.52
CA MET A 190 19.13 8.53 23.23
C MET A 190 19.71 9.90 22.86
N TRP A 191 21.01 9.97 22.54
CA TRP A 191 21.71 11.21 22.25
C TRP A 191 21.69 11.59 20.77
N TRP A 192 21.27 10.71 19.87
CA TRP A 192 21.23 11.02 18.43
C TRP A 192 20.38 12.26 18.13
N PRO A 193 19.16 12.44 18.71
CA PRO A 193 18.37 13.65 18.50
C PRO A 193 19.09 14.94 18.91
N ALA A 194 19.96 14.91 19.94
CA ALA A 194 20.74 16.08 20.34
C ALA A 194 21.80 16.43 19.30
N ILE A 195 22.47 15.42 18.72
CA ILE A 195 23.43 15.60 17.62
C ILE A 195 22.72 16.13 16.37
N GLY A 196 21.56 15.57 16.05
CA GLY A 196 20.71 16.06 14.96
C GLY A 196 20.28 17.50 15.17
N GLY A 197 19.83 17.85 16.38
CA GLY A 197 19.45 19.21 16.77
C GLY A 197 20.58 20.22 16.66
N LEU A 198 21.82 19.84 17.03
CA LEU A 198 23.00 20.69 16.84
C LEU A 198 23.25 20.97 15.36
N ALA A 199 23.20 19.95 14.51
CA ALA A 199 23.37 20.11 13.06
C ALA A 199 22.27 20.99 12.45
N VAL A 200 21.01 20.77 12.84
CA VAL A 200 19.87 21.63 12.46
C VAL A 200 20.09 23.07 12.90
N GLY A 201 20.56 23.30 14.13
CA GLY A 201 20.85 24.63 14.66
C GLY A 201 21.95 25.36 13.88
N ILE A 202 23.03 24.66 13.52
CA ILE A 202 24.11 25.21 12.68
C ILE A 202 23.58 25.57 11.30
N ILE A 203 22.82 24.67 10.65
CA ILE A 203 22.23 24.95 9.34
C ILE A 203 21.24 26.12 9.43
N GLY A 204 20.39 26.14 10.46
CA GLY A 204 19.41 27.20 10.69
C GLY A 204 20.04 28.56 10.97
N PHE A 205 21.23 28.61 11.58
CA PHE A 205 21.97 29.85 11.78
C PHE A 205 22.36 30.51 10.44
N PHE A 206 22.78 29.73 9.44
CA PHE A 206 23.10 30.23 8.11
C PHE A 206 21.90 30.31 7.17
N ALA A 207 20.89 29.47 7.37
CA ALA A 207 19.71 29.33 6.52
C ALA A 207 18.43 29.28 7.39
N PRO A 208 17.99 30.42 7.96
CA PRO A 208 16.91 30.46 8.95
C PRO A 208 15.56 29.98 8.42
N HIS A 209 15.28 30.19 7.13
CA HIS A 209 14.07 29.69 6.47
C HIS A 209 13.97 28.15 6.46
N THR A 210 15.04 27.43 6.80
CA THR A 210 15.00 25.97 6.90
C THR A 210 14.41 25.46 8.21
N LEU A 211 14.27 26.31 9.23
CA LEU A 211 13.75 25.92 10.54
C LEU A 211 12.22 25.78 10.53
N GLY A 212 11.71 24.98 11.45
CA GLY A 212 10.27 24.78 11.68
C GLY A 212 9.53 24.07 10.56
N VAL A 213 8.20 24.22 10.54
CA VAL A 213 7.30 23.49 9.62
C VAL A 213 7.51 23.89 8.17
N GLY A 214 7.62 25.20 7.91
CA GLY A 214 7.89 25.73 6.58
C GLY A 214 6.68 25.92 5.68
N TYR A 215 5.44 25.97 6.20
CA TYR A 215 4.25 26.29 5.39
C TYR A 215 4.38 27.66 4.69
N ASP A 216 4.98 28.65 5.35
CA ASP A 216 5.27 29.94 4.72
C ASP A 216 6.26 29.82 3.56
N ASN A 217 7.19 28.85 3.61
CA ASN A 217 8.07 28.59 2.48
C ASN A 217 7.31 27.98 1.31
N ILE A 218 6.35 27.09 1.58
CA ILE A 218 5.50 26.50 0.53
C ILE A 218 4.73 27.60 -0.18
N THR A 219 4.02 28.46 0.55
CA THR A 219 3.28 29.59 -0.04
C THR A 219 4.19 30.56 -0.78
N SER A 220 5.36 30.86 -0.22
CA SER A 220 6.35 31.74 -0.85
C SER A 220 6.89 31.16 -2.16
N VAL A 221 7.19 29.86 -2.19
CA VAL A 221 7.63 29.15 -3.41
C VAL A 221 6.51 29.12 -4.46
N LEU A 222 5.28 28.82 -4.06
CA LEU A 222 4.11 28.81 -4.94
C LEU A 222 3.77 30.20 -5.48
N SER A 223 4.14 31.27 -4.78
CA SER A 223 3.96 32.64 -5.28
C SER A 223 4.75 32.92 -6.58
N GLY A 224 5.83 32.17 -6.83
CA GLY A 224 6.74 32.36 -7.95
C GLY A 224 7.59 33.63 -7.88
N LYS A 225 7.56 34.36 -6.75
CA LYS A 225 8.23 35.67 -6.59
C LYS A 225 9.48 35.64 -5.73
N ILE A 226 9.86 34.47 -5.19
CA ILE A 226 11.03 34.38 -4.31
C ILE A 226 12.35 34.35 -5.09
N PRO A 227 13.46 34.85 -4.51
CA PRO A 227 14.77 34.81 -5.15
C PRO A 227 15.27 33.38 -5.38
N LEU A 228 16.00 33.17 -6.49
CA LEU A 228 16.62 31.87 -6.81
C LEU A 228 17.54 31.36 -5.69
N ALA A 229 18.26 32.25 -5.01
CA ALA A 229 19.11 31.91 -3.86
C ALA A 229 18.31 31.27 -2.71
N LEU A 230 17.10 31.76 -2.44
CA LEU A 230 16.22 31.19 -1.42
C LEU A 230 15.69 29.82 -1.87
N MET A 231 15.30 29.67 -3.15
CA MET A 231 14.88 28.37 -3.70
C MET A 231 15.99 27.32 -3.58
N LEU A 232 17.24 27.68 -3.93
CA LEU A 232 18.40 26.80 -3.80
C LEU A 232 18.69 26.45 -2.34
N SER A 233 18.59 27.44 -1.45
CA SER A 233 18.74 27.24 0.00
C SER A 233 17.70 26.26 0.54
N LEU A 234 16.42 26.41 0.17
CA LEU A 234 15.37 25.47 0.53
C LEU A 234 15.58 24.09 -0.09
N CYS A 235 16.04 24.00 -1.34
CA CYS A 235 16.28 22.70 -1.96
C CYS A 235 17.42 21.93 -1.28
N PHE A 236 18.50 22.61 -0.88
CA PHE A 236 19.70 21.97 -0.34
C PHE A 236 19.74 21.94 1.19
N PHE A 237 19.65 23.11 1.85
CA PHE A 237 19.79 23.20 3.30
C PHE A 237 18.55 22.68 4.04
N LYS A 238 17.32 22.90 3.55
CA LYS A 238 16.12 22.29 4.17
C LYS A 238 16.22 20.77 4.07
N PHE A 239 16.59 20.26 2.90
CA PHE A 239 16.79 18.83 2.68
C PHE A 239 17.83 18.24 3.65
N LEU A 240 19.01 18.84 3.72
CA LEU A 240 20.09 18.35 4.58
C LEU A 240 19.71 18.41 6.07
N SER A 241 19.14 19.54 6.51
CA SER A 241 18.66 19.74 7.88
C SER A 241 17.60 18.69 8.24
N TRP A 242 16.61 18.50 7.37
CA TRP A 242 15.55 17.51 7.56
C TRP A 242 16.06 16.07 7.54
N ALA A 243 16.93 15.71 6.60
CA ALA A 243 17.47 14.35 6.50
C ALA A 243 18.33 13.99 7.73
N ILE A 244 19.14 14.91 8.25
CA ILE A 244 19.92 14.71 9.49
C ILE A 244 18.99 14.62 10.70
N ALA A 245 18.02 15.53 10.82
CA ALA A 245 17.08 15.53 11.93
C ALA A 245 16.25 14.24 11.97
N LEU A 246 15.78 13.79 10.83
CA LEU A 246 15.02 12.55 10.67
C LEU A 246 15.89 11.32 10.94
N GLY A 247 17.10 11.29 10.38
CA GLY A 247 18.09 10.23 10.56
C GLY A 247 18.52 10.04 12.01
N SER A 248 18.56 11.12 12.79
CA SER A 248 18.81 11.08 14.23
C SER A 248 17.68 10.40 15.03
N GLY A 249 16.56 10.08 14.38
CA GLY A 249 15.36 9.51 14.98
C GLY A 249 14.57 10.50 15.84
N THR A 250 14.64 11.79 15.50
CA THR A 250 13.75 12.81 16.05
C THR A 250 12.33 12.61 15.49
N SER A 251 11.30 12.93 16.28
CA SER A 251 9.90 12.78 15.85
C SER A 251 9.52 13.93 14.94
N GLY A 252 8.99 13.63 13.76
CA GLY A 252 8.51 14.65 12.83
C GLY A 252 7.96 14.08 11.53
N GLY A 253 7.10 14.84 10.87
CA GLY A 253 6.52 14.49 9.59
C GLY A 253 7.44 14.79 8.42
N THR A 254 7.26 14.05 7.34
CA THR A 254 8.05 14.14 6.10
C THR A 254 7.35 14.91 4.98
N LEU A 255 6.03 15.13 5.10
CA LEU A 255 5.21 15.70 4.04
C LEU A 255 5.61 17.17 3.76
N ALA A 256 5.51 18.09 4.73
CA ALA A 256 5.88 19.50 4.49
C ALA A 256 7.30 19.70 3.92
N PRO A 257 8.35 19.00 4.42
CA PRO A 257 9.69 19.08 3.86
C PRO A 257 9.75 18.60 2.41
N LEU A 258 9.13 17.47 2.08
CA LEU A 258 9.05 16.97 0.69
C LEU A 258 8.34 17.98 -0.22
N LEU A 259 7.23 18.56 0.23
CA LEU A 259 6.51 19.58 -0.52
C LEU A 259 7.36 20.84 -0.73
N THR A 260 8.07 21.30 0.30
CA THR A 260 8.93 22.49 0.23
C THR A 260 10.09 22.27 -0.74
N ILE A 261 10.79 21.13 -0.61
CA ILE A 261 11.95 20.77 -1.46
C ILE A 261 11.49 20.55 -2.90
N GLY A 262 10.39 19.83 -3.09
CA GLY A 262 9.78 19.59 -4.39
C GLY A 262 9.30 20.86 -5.07
N GLY A 263 8.64 21.74 -4.33
CA GLY A 263 8.20 23.03 -4.82
C GLY A 263 9.37 23.91 -5.25
N ALA A 264 10.41 23.98 -4.42
CA ALA A 264 11.61 24.75 -4.73
C ALA A 264 12.33 24.18 -5.96
N ALA A 265 12.50 22.87 -6.06
CA ALA A 265 13.08 22.21 -7.23
C ALA A 265 12.24 22.46 -8.50
N GLY A 266 10.91 22.35 -8.40
CA GLY A 266 9.98 22.66 -9.49
C GLY A 266 10.08 24.11 -9.95
N ALA A 267 10.14 25.07 -9.02
CA ALA A 267 10.30 26.49 -9.31
C ALA A 267 11.66 26.80 -9.97
N ILE A 268 12.75 26.14 -9.54
CA ILE A 268 14.08 26.24 -10.16
C ILE A 268 14.02 25.72 -11.58
N LEU A 269 13.49 24.51 -11.79
CA LEU A 269 13.36 23.91 -13.12
C LEU A 269 12.46 24.74 -14.04
N GLY A 270 11.37 25.29 -13.51
CA GLY A 270 10.48 26.22 -14.20
C GLY A 270 11.22 27.49 -14.61
N SER A 271 12.01 28.08 -13.72
CA SER A 271 12.81 29.28 -14.00
C SER A 271 13.86 29.03 -15.08
N ILE A 272 14.58 27.89 -15.00
CA ILE A 272 15.54 27.48 -16.03
C ILE A 272 14.83 27.30 -17.37
N THR A 273 13.68 26.63 -17.37
CA THR A 273 12.92 26.39 -18.61
C THR A 273 12.35 27.68 -19.19
N PHE A 274 11.97 28.63 -18.35
CA PHE A 274 11.48 29.94 -18.79
C PHE A 274 12.58 30.75 -19.47
N ILE A 275 13.82 30.66 -18.97
CA ILE A 275 15.00 31.29 -19.60
C ILE A 275 15.32 30.62 -20.95
N LEU A 276 15.29 29.28 -21.02
CA LEU A 276 15.62 28.54 -22.23
C LEU A 276 14.52 28.60 -23.30
N PHE A 277 13.25 28.64 -22.89
CA PHE A 277 12.08 28.64 -23.75
C PHE A 277 11.04 29.69 -23.28
N PRO A 278 11.28 31.00 -23.51
CA PRO A 278 10.39 32.06 -23.03
C PRO A 278 8.94 31.97 -23.53
N ASN A 279 8.76 31.43 -24.74
CA ASN A 279 7.44 31.28 -25.39
C ASN A 279 6.77 29.93 -25.11
N SER A 280 7.25 29.16 -24.13
CA SER A 280 6.71 27.83 -23.80
C SER A 280 5.33 27.86 -23.14
N GLY A 281 4.90 29.01 -22.63
CA GLY A 281 3.63 29.18 -21.94
C GLY A 281 3.60 28.58 -20.54
N ILE A 282 4.77 28.28 -19.95
CA ILE A 282 4.86 27.85 -18.56
C ILE A 282 4.75 29.03 -17.59
N SER A 283 4.33 28.75 -16.37
CA SER A 283 4.40 29.69 -15.25
C SER A 283 5.20 29.09 -14.10
N ILE A 284 6.01 29.92 -13.44
CA ILE A 284 6.82 29.50 -12.30
C ILE A 284 5.93 28.97 -11.15
N PRO A 285 4.80 29.62 -10.79
CA PRO A 285 3.85 29.08 -9.81
C PRO A 285 3.33 27.66 -10.15
N MET A 286 2.99 27.40 -11.41
CA MET A 286 2.54 26.06 -11.84
C MET A 286 3.69 25.05 -11.76
N ALA A 287 4.90 25.41 -12.17
CA ALA A 287 6.07 24.55 -12.07
C ALA A 287 6.41 24.20 -10.61
N ALA A 288 6.27 25.16 -9.69
CA ALA A 288 6.39 24.96 -8.26
C ALA A 288 5.33 23.98 -7.73
N LEU A 289 4.05 24.19 -8.07
CA LEU A 289 2.94 23.32 -7.66
C LEU A 289 3.12 21.88 -8.16
N VAL A 290 3.49 21.74 -9.43
CA VAL A 290 3.81 20.46 -10.06
C VAL A 290 4.99 19.80 -9.36
N GLY A 291 6.05 20.55 -9.04
CA GLY A 291 7.21 20.00 -8.38
C GLY A 291 6.96 19.55 -6.94
N MET A 292 6.17 20.32 -6.22
CA MET A 292 5.68 19.99 -4.89
C MET A 292 4.94 18.65 -4.89
N SER A 293 3.95 18.49 -5.77
CA SER A 293 3.11 17.28 -5.83
C SER A 293 3.87 16.07 -6.37
N SER A 294 4.64 16.24 -7.46
CA SER A 294 5.40 15.14 -8.08
C SER A 294 6.53 14.63 -7.19
N MET A 295 7.13 15.47 -6.34
CA MET A 295 8.09 15.02 -5.32
C MET A 295 7.45 14.05 -4.33
N PHE A 296 6.26 14.41 -3.82
CA PHE A 296 5.54 13.53 -2.89
C PHE A 296 5.09 12.24 -3.57
N ALA A 297 4.58 12.31 -4.80
CA ALA A 297 4.17 11.15 -5.59
C ALA A 297 5.34 10.18 -5.82
N GLY A 298 6.51 10.70 -6.19
CA GLY A 298 7.71 9.89 -6.43
C GLY A 298 8.30 9.29 -5.15
N ALA A 299 8.37 10.08 -4.07
CA ALA A 299 8.95 9.62 -2.81
C ALA A 299 8.07 8.62 -2.06
N SER A 300 6.75 8.80 -2.09
CA SER A 300 5.80 8.02 -1.27
C SER A 300 4.98 6.98 -2.05
N ARG A 301 4.85 7.11 -3.38
CA ARG A 301 3.89 6.39 -4.22
C ARG A 301 2.41 6.58 -3.81
N ALA A 302 2.08 7.69 -3.15
CA ALA A 302 0.70 8.12 -2.94
C ALA A 302 0.23 9.00 -4.12
N TYR A 303 -0.18 8.38 -5.22
CA TYR A 303 -0.43 9.06 -6.50
C TYR A 303 -1.66 9.97 -6.46
N LEU A 304 -2.82 9.42 -6.11
CA LEU A 304 -4.08 10.16 -6.06
C LEU A 304 -4.06 11.20 -4.94
N THR A 305 -3.46 10.85 -3.80
CA THR A 305 -3.24 11.76 -2.68
C THR A 305 -2.44 12.98 -3.11
N SER A 306 -1.31 12.79 -3.82
CA SER A 306 -0.44 13.90 -4.23
C SER A 306 -1.16 14.91 -5.11
N ILE A 307 -1.94 14.42 -6.09
CA ILE A 307 -2.67 15.25 -7.05
C ILE A 307 -3.79 16.01 -6.33
N THR A 308 -4.63 15.29 -5.59
CA THR A 308 -5.81 15.87 -4.92
C THR A 308 -5.41 16.82 -3.80
N PHE A 309 -4.35 16.51 -3.05
CA PHE A 309 -3.81 17.41 -2.03
C PHE A 309 -3.39 18.75 -2.63
N ALA A 310 -2.65 18.72 -3.75
CA ALA A 310 -2.22 19.94 -4.42
C ALA A 310 -3.39 20.78 -4.96
N LEU A 311 -4.46 20.14 -5.44
CA LEU A 311 -5.67 20.81 -5.93
C LEU A 311 -6.49 21.42 -4.79
N GLU A 312 -6.77 20.65 -3.73
CA GLU A 312 -7.57 21.13 -2.60
C GLU A 312 -6.83 22.19 -1.78
N ALA A 313 -5.53 21.99 -1.54
CA ALA A 313 -4.75 22.91 -0.72
C ALA A 313 -4.51 24.28 -1.37
N THR A 314 -4.53 24.37 -2.71
CA THR A 314 -4.35 25.62 -3.46
C THR A 314 -5.62 26.15 -4.15
N MET A 315 -6.66 25.32 -4.24
CA MET A 315 -7.90 25.56 -4.98
C MET A 315 -7.70 25.89 -6.48
N GLN A 316 -6.61 25.42 -7.09
CA GLN A 316 -6.28 25.69 -8.50
C GLN A 316 -6.70 24.55 -9.44
N SER A 317 -7.91 24.63 -9.99
CA SER A 317 -8.45 23.59 -10.89
C SER A 317 -7.67 23.42 -12.20
N HIS A 318 -7.09 24.49 -12.75
CA HIS A 318 -6.27 24.46 -13.96
C HIS A 318 -4.98 23.64 -13.81
N ALA A 319 -4.57 23.30 -12.58
CA ALA A 319 -3.40 22.47 -12.33
C ALA A 319 -3.63 20.96 -12.54
N LEU A 320 -4.88 20.50 -12.70
CA LEU A 320 -5.21 19.07 -12.76
C LEU A 320 -4.41 18.30 -13.82
N LEU A 321 -4.39 18.77 -15.08
CA LEU A 321 -3.66 18.11 -16.15
C LEU A 321 -2.12 18.13 -15.97
N PRO A 322 -1.49 19.28 -15.63
CA PRO A 322 -0.07 19.31 -15.25
C PRO A 322 0.29 18.36 -14.11
N LEU A 323 -0.54 18.32 -13.06
CA LEU A 323 -0.35 17.44 -11.91
C LEU A 323 -0.43 15.96 -12.30
N LEU A 324 -1.42 15.57 -13.09
CA LEU A 324 -1.55 14.21 -13.62
C LEU A 324 -0.29 13.79 -14.40
N GLY A 325 0.15 14.61 -15.36
CA GLY A 325 1.31 14.30 -16.20
C GLY A 325 2.60 14.17 -15.38
N ALA A 326 2.87 15.15 -14.52
CA ALA A 326 4.10 15.17 -13.75
C ALA A 326 4.15 14.16 -12.60
N CYS A 327 3.04 13.96 -11.88
CA CYS A 327 2.96 12.93 -10.84
C CYS A 327 3.08 11.53 -11.44
N THR A 328 2.48 11.28 -12.61
CA THR A 328 2.63 10.01 -13.33
C THR A 328 4.09 9.78 -13.70
N ALA A 329 4.74 10.79 -14.29
CA ALA A 329 6.15 10.71 -14.66
C ALA A 329 7.05 10.41 -13.45
N SER A 330 6.86 11.12 -12.34
CA SER A 330 7.63 10.91 -11.11
C SER A 330 7.36 9.53 -10.49
N TYR A 331 6.09 9.11 -10.45
CA TYR A 331 5.69 7.79 -9.97
C TYR A 331 6.33 6.68 -10.81
N LEU A 332 6.37 6.81 -12.14
CA LEU A 332 7.02 5.81 -13.02
C LEU A 332 8.51 5.68 -12.71
N ILE A 333 9.22 6.78 -12.47
CA ILE A 333 10.62 6.71 -12.03
C ILE A 333 10.73 5.97 -10.70
N SER A 334 9.88 6.30 -9.73
CA SER A 334 9.83 5.59 -8.44
C SER A 334 9.56 4.10 -8.63
N PHE A 335 8.56 3.72 -9.43
CA PHE A 335 8.14 2.35 -9.67
C PHE A 335 9.26 1.50 -10.29
N PHE A 336 9.97 2.01 -11.30
CA PHE A 336 11.01 1.24 -11.99
C PHE A 336 12.36 1.22 -11.28
N PHE A 337 12.69 2.24 -10.49
CA PHE A 337 14.05 2.40 -9.95
C PHE A 337 14.15 2.29 -8.42
N MET A 338 13.04 2.28 -7.69
CA MET A 338 13.02 2.09 -6.24
C MET A 338 12.35 0.75 -5.91
N GLU A 339 12.90 0.00 -4.96
CA GLU A 339 12.24 -1.21 -4.47
C GLU A 339 11.14 -0.84 -3.47
N ASN A 340 11.52 -0.05 -2.45
CA ASN A 340 10.60 0.50 -1.46
C ASN A 340 10.62 2.04 -1.49
N THR A 341 9.58 2.64 -0.93
CA THR A 341 9.39 4.09 -0.87
C THR A 341 9.98 4.67 0.42
N ILE A 342 9.98 5.99 0.54
CA ILE A 342 10.33 6.64 1.82
C ILE A 342 9.44 6.17 2.97
N MET A 343 8.21 5.74 2.66
CA MET A 343 7.24 5.28 3.66
C MET A 343 7.37 3.80 3.99
N THR A 344 7.83 2.96 3.06
CA THR A 344 7.81 1.49 3.21
C THR A 344 9.18 0.86 3.47
N GLU A 345 10.29 1.51 3.11
CA GLU A 345 11.64 0.93 3.22
C GLU A 345 11.99 0.52 4.66
N LYS A 346 11.67 1.33 5.67
CA LYS A 346 11.87 0.97 7.09
C LYS A 346 11.07 -0.27 7.54
N ILE A 347 9.89 -0.48 6.95
CA ILE A 347 9.03 -1.65 7.20
C ILE A 347 9.61 -2.88 6.50
N ALA A 348 10.02 -2.73 5.24
CA ALA A 348 10.64 -3.78 4.44
C ALA A 348 11.95 -4.29 5.06
N ARG A 349 12.78 -3.41 5.62
CA ARG A 349 14.01 -3.76 6.36
C ARG A 349 13.77 -4.64 7.59
N ARG A 350 12.55 -4.66 8.13
CA ARG A 350 12.12 -5.55 9.23
C ARG A 350 11.54 -6.87 8.73
N GLY A 351 11.58 -7.13 7.42
CA GLY A 351 11.03 -8.33 6.79
C GLY A 351 9.51 -8.33 6.66
N ILE A 352 8.86 -7.18 6.82
CA ILE A 352 7.40 -7.04 6.70
C ILE A 352 7.08 -6.59 5.27
N TYR A 353 6.26 -7.38 4.57
CA TYR A 353 5.77 -7.02 3.24
C TYR A 353 4.63 -6.00 3.33
N THR A 354 4.74 -4.90 2.59
CA THR A 354 3.67 -3.91 2.44
C THR A 354 2.89 -4.22 1.15
N PRO A 355 1.56 -4.41 1.20
CA PRO A 355 0.76 -4.62 0.00
C PRO A 355 0.93 -3.47 -1.00
N ASP A 356 1.09 -3.80 -2.27
CA ASP A 356 1.34 -2.88 -3.38
C ASP A 356 0.26 -2.92 -4.46
N SER A 357 -0.69 -3.86 -4.37
CA SER A 357 -1.82 -3.99 -5.31
C SER A 357 -3.18 -4.07 -4.60
N TYR A 358 -4.19 -3.47 -5.23
CA TYR A 358 -5.60 -3.51 -4.80
C TYR A 358 -6.34 -4.62 -5.53
N GLU A 359 -5.83 -5.84 -5.46
CA GLU A 359 -6.42 -6.95 -6.19
C GLU A 359 -7.51 -7.66 -5.40
N PRO A 360 -8.66 -7.99 -6.03
CA PRO A 360 -9.59 -8.95 -5.47
C PRO A 360 -8.89 -10.28 -5.21
N ASP A 361 -9.27 -10.95 -4.12
CA ASP A 361 -8.81 -12.31 -3.80
C ASP A 361 -8.96 -13.23 -5.01
N VAL A 362 -7.92 -14.00 -5.33
CA VAL A 362 -7.87 -14.99 -6.42
C VAL A 362 -9.11 -15.90 -6.36
N LEU A 363 -9.50 -16.31 -5.17
CA LEU A 363 -10.64 -17.21 -4.96
C LEU A 363 -11.99 -16.55 -5.27
N ARG A 364 -12.06 -15.23 -5.30
CA ARG A 364 -13.25 -14.48 -5.72
C ARG A 364 -13.28 -14.21 -7.23
N LYS A 365 -12.12 -14.20 -7.88
CA LYS A 365 -11.99 -14.01 -9.34
C LYS A 365 -12.34 -15.27 -10.11
N MET A 366 -12.03 -16.45 -9.55
CA MET A 366 -12.26 -17.73 -10.20
C MET A 366 -13.53 -18.42 -9.69
N THR A 367 -14.19 -19.14 -10.59
CA THR A 367 -15.35 -19.98 -10.31
C THR A 367 -14.94 -21.44 -10.10
N VAL A 368 -15.84 -22.23 -9.53
CA VAL A 368 -15.62 -23.66 -9.31
C VAL A 368 -15.30 -24.38 -10.63
N VAL A 369 -16.00 -24.05 -11.72
CA VAL A 369 -15.78 -24.71 -13.02
C VAL A 369 -14.38 -24.43 -13.61
N ASP A 370 -13.75 -23.30 -13.29
CA ASP A 370 -12.42 -22.93 -13.82
C ASP A 370 -11.30 -23.85 -13.34
N VAL A 371 -11.50 -24.53 -12.20
CA VAL A 371 -10.51 -25.45 -11.61
C VAL A 371 -11.04 -26.88 -11.51
N LEU A 372 -12.28 -27.13 -11.93
CA LEU A 372 -12.90 -28.45 -11.85
C LEU A 372 -12.22 -29.40 -12.82
N ARG A 373 -11.82 -30.57 -12.32
CA ARG A 373 -11.29 -31.64 -13.16
C ARG A 373 -12.43 -32.50 -13.69
N ALA A 374 -12.41 -32.81 -14.99
CA ALA A 374 -13.46 -33.58 -15.66
C ALA A 374 -13.52 -35.08 -15.30
N ASN A 375 -12.59 -35.60 -14.49
CA ASN A 375 -12.37 -37.03 -14.30
C ASN A 375 -12.74 -37.55 -12.90
N SER A 376 -13.76 -37.00 -12.24
CA SER A 376 -14.25 -37.61 -10.99
C SER A 376 -15.04 -38.89 -11.32
N MET A 377 -14.65 -40.01 -10.73
CA MET A 377 -15.37 -41.27 -10.88
C MET A 377 -16.73 -41.20 -10.19
N VAL A 378 -17.78 -41.59 -10.90
CA VAL A 378 -19.16 -41.60 -10.42
C VAL A 378 -19.61 -43.04 -10.22
N ILE A 379 -20.23 -43.31 -9.06
CA ILE A 379 -20.72 -44.61 -8.64
C ILE A 379 -22.26 -44.58 -8.68
N SER A 380 -22.89 -45.63 -9.20
CA SER A 380 -24.35 -45.72 -9.19
C SER A 380 -24.86 -46.23 -7.84
N THR A 381 -26.02 -45.73 -7.41
CA THR A 381 -26.77 -46.29 -6.27
C THR A 381 -27.14 -47.77 -6.42
N ARG A 382 -27.11 -48.32 -7.65
CA ARG A 382 -27.39 -49.73 -7.92
C ARG A 382 -26.22 -50.68 -7.68
N ASN A 383 -25.00 -50.15 -7.60
CA ASN A 383 -23.83 -51.01 -7.43
C ASN A 383 -23.84 -51.65 -6.03
N SER A 384 -23.22 -52.83 -5.91
CA SER A 384 -22.94 -53.46 -4.62
C SER A 384 -21.52 -53.11 -4.15
N ILE A 385 -21.25 -53.26 -2.85
CA ILE A 385 -19.91 -53.03 -2.28
C ILE A 385 -18.89 -53.99 -2.93
N SER A 386 -19.28 -55.24 -3.20
CA SER A 386 -18.44 -56.25 -3.84
C SER A 386 -18.04 -55.89 -5.28
N GLU A 387 -18.95 -55.29 -6.06
CA GLU A 387 -18.68 -54.83 -7.42
C GLU A 387 -17.63 -53.73 -7.43
N ILE A 388 -17.76 -52.75 -6.53
CA ILE A 388 -16.78 -51.66 -6.44
C ILE A 388 -15.42 -52.17 -5.97
N ARG A 389 -15.38 -53.05 -4.96
CA ARG A 389 -14.12 -53.66 -4.50
C ARG A 389 -13.42 -54.38 -5.65
N SER A 390 -14.14 -55.22 -6.38
CA SER A 390 -13.60 -55.94 -7.53
C SER A 390 -13.08 -54.99 -8.61
N PHE A 391 -13.80 -53.88 -8.86
CA PHE A 391 -13.37 -52.86 -9.81
C PHE A 391 -12.11 -52.11 -9.36
N PHE A 392 -12.00 -51.76 -8.07
CA PHE A 392 -10.83 -51.07 -7.50
C PHE A 392 -9.61 -51.97 -7.32
N ASP A 393 -9.80 -53.27 -7.10
CA ASP A 393 -8.71 -54.24 -7.06
C ASP A 393 -8.05 -54.38 -8.44
N LEU A 394 -8.84 -54.23 -9.52
CA LEU A 394 -8.35 -54.20 -10.90
C LEU A 394 -7.84 -52.81 -11.33
N ASN A 395 -8.44 -51.74 -10.80
CA ASN A 395 -8.12 -50.35 -11.13
C ASN A 395 -7.95 -49.54 -9.83
N PRO A 396 -6.74 -49.54 -9.23
CA PRO A 396 -6.49 -48.83 -7.99
C PRO A 396 -6.84 -47.34 -8.12
N PRO A 397 -7.77 -46.82 -7.30
CA PRO A 397 -8.20 -45.44 -7.45
C PRO A 397 -7.11 -44.47 -7.00
N LEU A 398 -7.03 -43.33 -7.69
CA LEU A 398 -6.11 -42.23 -7.36
C LEU A 398 -6.69 -41.27 -6.30
N GLU A 399 -8.00 -41.39 -6.05
CA GLU A 399 -8.76 -40.52 -5.16
C GLU A 399 -9.39 -41.35 -4.03
N ASN A 400 -9.65 -40.69 -2.89
CA ASN A 400 -10.20 -41.35 -1.70
C ASN A 400 -11.71 -41.11 -1.54
N HIS A 401 -12.32 -40.32 -2.40
CA HIS A 401 -13.70 -39.85 -2.30
C HIS A 401 -14.40 -40.01 -3.64
N PHE A 402 -15.59 -40.61 -3.65
CA PHE A 402 -16.34 -40.93 -4.86
C PHE A 402 -17.78 -40.47 -4.76
N ILE A 403 -18.30 -39.88 -5.84
CA ILE A 403 -19.66 -39.33 -5.89
C ILE A 403 -20.63 -40.46 -6.24
N VAL A 404 -21.77 -40.49 -5.57
CA VAL A 404 -22.86 -41.42 -5.85
C VAL A 404 -24.02 -40.71 -6.54
N THR A 405 -24.50 -41.26 -7.65
CA THR A 405 -25.66 -40.74 -8.40
C THR A 405 -26.76 -41.79 -8.62
N ASP A 406 -27.97 -41.31 -8.93
CA ASP A 406 -29.01 -42.15 -9.52
C ASP A 406 -28.86 -42.28 -11.04
N GLU A 407 -29.81 -42.94 -11.70
CA GLU A 407 -29.79 -43.16 -13.16
C GLU A 407 -29.94 -41.88 -13.99
N ASP A 408 -30.42 -40.80 -13.38
CA ASP A 408 -30.64 -39.50 -14.01
C ASP A 408 -29.49 -38.51 -13.69
N ASP A 409 -28.31 -39.03 -13.29
CA ASP A 409 -27.13 -38.26 -12.84
C ASP A 409 -27.38 -37.38 -11.59
N ASN A 410 -28.46 -37.59 -10.83
CA ASN A 410 -28.73 -36.76 -9.65
C ASN A 410 -27.84 -37.16 -8.48
N PHE A 411 -27.30 -36.16 -7.78
CA PHE A 411 -26.49 -36.36 -6.58
C PHE A 411 -27.25 -37.06 -5.46
N LYS A 412 -26.69 -38.14 -4.89
CA LYS A 412 -27.25 -38.83 -3.71
C LYS A 412 -26.34 -38.85 -2.49
N GLY A 413 -25.02 -38.79 -2.68
CA GLY A 413 -24.07 -38.76 -1.57
C GLY A 413 -22.64 -39.01 -2.01
N VAL A 414 -21.75 -39.20 -1.04
CA VAL A 414 -20.32 -39.50 -1.30
C VAL A 414 -19.91 -40.71 -0.48
N ILE A 415 -18.96 -41.47 -1.00
CA ILE A 415 -18.36 -42.62 -0.33
C ILE A 415 -16.85 -42.41 -0.24
N THR A 416 -16.29 -42.82 0.89
CA THR A 416 -14.83 -42.85 1.07
C THR A 416 -14.27 -44.24 0.77
N LEU A 417 -13.03 -44.29 0.29
CA LEU A 417 -12.31 -45.55 0.07
C LEU A 417 -12.22 -46.39 1.36
N SER A 418 -12.06 -45.73 2.52
CA SER A 418 -12.07 -46.38 3.84
C SER A 418 -13.40 -47.05 4.16
N SER A 419 -14.54 -46.44 3.81
CA SER A 419 -15.86 -47.05 4.03
C SER A 419 -16.05 -48.28 3.17
N ILE A 420 -15.52 -48.28 1.93
CA ILE A 420 -15.63 -49.41 0.99
C ILE A 420 -14.89 -50.63 1.51
N TYR A 421 -13.68 -50.50 2.05
CA TYR A 421 -12.88 -51.62 2.55
C TYR A 421 -13.09 -51.95 4.04
N ASN A 422 -14.03 -51.28 4.70
CA ASN A 422 -14.35 -51.57 6.09
C ASN A 422 -15.00 -52.97 6.21
N LYS A 423 -14.43 -53.83 7.08
CA LYS A 423 -14.85 -55.22 7.26
C LYS A 423 -16.16 -55.38 8.04
N ASN A 424 -16.66 -54.31 8.63
CA ASN A 424 -17.91 -54.33 9.41
C ASN A 424 -19.17 -54.27 8.54
N HIS A 425 -19.04 -53.97 7.25
CA HIS A 425 -20.17 -53.92 6.32
C HIS A 425 -20.25 -55.21 5.49
N ASP A 426 -21.47 -55.70 5.26
CA ASP A 426 -21.70 -56.85 4.38
C ASP A 426 -21.33 -56.48 2.94
N ALA A 427 -20.40 -57.23 2.34
CA ALA A 427 -19.91 -56.98 0.99
C ALA A 427 -21.02 -57.12 -0.08
N SER A 428 -22.09 -57.86 0.24
CA SER A 428 -23.24 -58.05 -0.66
C SER A 428 -24.30 -56.95 -0.49
N GLY A 429 -24.16 -56.09 0.53
CA GLY A 429 -25.10 -55.03 0.84
C GLY A 429 -25.10 -53.89 -0.19
N PRO A 430 -26.20 -53.12 -0.26
CA PRO A 430 -26.29 -51.96 -1.15
C PRO A 430 -25.34 -50.86 -0.68
N ILE A 431 -24.77 -50.13 -1.64
CA ILE A 431 -23.89 -48.99 -1.37
C ILE A 431 -24.53 -47.91 -0.49
N ALA A 432 -25.85 -47.79 -0.53
CA ALA A 432 -26.60 -46.84 0.28
C ALA A 432 -26.30 -46.95 1.80
N GLU A 433 -25.85 -48.11 2.29
CA GLU A 433 -25.49 -48.33 3.70
C GLU A 433 -24.16 -47.70 4.12
N ILE A 434 -23.23 -47.51 3.19
CA ILE A 434 -21.89 -46.94 3.44
C ILE A 434 -21.75 -45.50 2.93
N MET A 435 -22.80 -44.98 2.29
CA MET A 435 -22.87 -43.65 1.72
C MET A 435 -23.07 -42.59 2.80
N GLU A 436 -22.21 -41.58 2.79
CA GLU A 436 -22.43 -40.39 3.60
C GLU A 436 -23.43 -39.48 2.88
N GLN A 437 -24.59 -39.29 3.51
CA GLN A 437 -25.70 -38.48 3.00
C GLN A 437 -25.63 -37.05 3.57
N ASN A 438 -26.36 -36.12 2.95
CA ASN A 438 -26.46 -34.71 3.37
C ASN A 438 -25.13 -33.93 3.37
N ILE A 439 -24.22 -34.28 2.45
CA ILE A 439 -23.00 -33.51 2.24
C ILE A 439 -23.35 -32.20 1.52
N PRO A 440 -22.86 -31.05 2.00
CA PRO A 440 -23.05 -29.77 1.32
C PRO A 440 -22.42 -29.82 -0.08
N ALA A 441 -23.18 -29.43 -1.08
CA ALA A 441 -22.72 -29.32 -2.45
C ALA A 441 -22.64 -27.85 -2.88
N ILE A 442 -21.85 -27.56 -3.92
CA ILE A 442 -21.66 -26.20 -4.45
C ILE A 442 -22.02 -26.15 -5.94
N GLU A 443 -22.63 -25.05 -6.37
CA GLU A 443 -22.94 -24.85 -7.79
C GLU A 443 -21.68 -24.44 -8.58
N SER A 444 -21.58 -24.89 -9.83
CA SER A 444 -20.41 -24.70 -10.69
C SER A 444 -20.06 -23.24 -11.00
N ASN A 445 -21.05 -22.34 -10.93
CA ASN A 445 -20.90 -20.90 -11.17
C ASN A 445 -20.50 -20.10 -9.91
N ASN A 446 -20.46 -20.75 -8.74
CA ASN A 446 -20.06 -20.08 -7.51
C ASN A 446 -18.55 -19.81 -7.53
N ASN A 447 -18.12 -18.79 -6.80
CA ASN A 447 -16.70 -18.51 -6.65
C ASN A 447 -16.01 -19.51 -5.71
N LEU A 448 -14.70 -19.67 -5.86
CA LEU A 448 -13.91 -20.56 -5.01
C LEU A 448 -13.87 -20.09 -3.54
N ALA A 449 -14.03 -18.81 -3.26
CA ALA A 449 -14.10 -18.30 -1.89
C ALA A 449 -15.31 -18.88 -1.14
N ARG A 450 -16.44 -19.03 -1.82
CA ARG A 450 -17.64 -19.69 -1.28
C ARG A 450 -17.40 -21.18 -1.08
N ALA A 451 -16.65 -21.83 -1.95
CA ALA A 451 -16.24 -23.22 -1.79
C ALA A 451 -15.43 -23.42 -0.51
N VAL A 452 -14.40 -22.60 -0.29
CA VAL A 452 -13.58 -22.63 0.93
C VAL A 452 -14.43 -22.36 2.18
N GLU A 453 -15.36 -21.40 2.11
CA GLU A 453 -16.26 -21.10 3.23
C GLU A 453 -17.14 -22.31 3.59
N LEU A 454 -17.68 -23.02 2.60
CA LEU A 454 -18.48 -24.24 2.81
C LEU A 454 -17.62 -25.38 3.35
N MET A 455 -16.44 -25.62 2.77
CA MET A 455 -15.46 -26.61 3.26
C MET A 455 -15.10 -26.37 4.73
N SER A 456 -14.80 -25.11 5.09
CA SER A 456 -14.43 -24.73 6.45
C SER A 456 -15.59 -24.82 7.44
N LYS A 457 -16.82 -24.42 7.04
CA LYS A 457 -18.00 -24.49 7.91
C LYS A 457 -18.43 -25.93 8.20
N CYS A 458 -18.22 -26.82 7.24
CA CYS A 458 -18.67 -28.21 7.32
C CYS A 458 -17.55 -29.19 7.67
N ASP A 459 -16.32 -28.71 7.87
CA ASP A 459 -15.11 -29.50 8.17
C ASP A 459 -14.89 -30.63 7.15
N LYS A 460 -15.01 -30.30 5.85
CA LYS A 460 -14.85 -31.23 4.72
C LYS A 460 -13.72 -30.76 3.81
N GLU A 461 -12.92 -31.70 3.32
CA GLU A 461 -11.80 -31.45 2.41
C GLU A 461 -12.20 -31.38 0.93
N PHE A 462 -13.46 -31.71 0.63
CA PHE A 462 -14.03 -31.77 -0.71
C PHE A 462 -15.47 -31.28 -0.71
N LEU A 463 -15.96 -30.87 -1.89
CA LEU A 463 -17.35 -30.52 -2.13
C LEU A 463 -17.81 -31.14 -3.47
N PRO A 464 -18.94 -31.86 -3.49
CA PRO A 464 -19.64 -32.20 -4.73
C PRO A 464 -20.03 -30.93 -5.47
N VAL A 465 -19.84 -30.93 -6.79
CA VAL A 465 -20.15 -29.79 -7.66
C VAL A 465 -21.38 -30.09 -8.51
N LEU A 466 -22.40 -29.24 -8.38
CA LEU A 466 -23.66 -29.35 -9.10
C LEU A 466 -23.66 -28.44 -10.33
N SER A 467 -24.34 -28.86 -11.38
CA SER A 467 -24.56 -28.05 -12.58
C SER A 467 -25.37 -26.80 -12.25
N ALA A 468 -24.92 -25.64 -12.71
CA ALA A 468 -25.69 -24.40 -12.58
C ALA A 468 -27.01 -24.43 -13.39
N LYS A 469 -27.11 -25.27 -14.43
CA LYS A 469 -28.33 -25.40 -15.25
C LYS A 469 -29.32 -26.42 -14.67
N GLU A 470 -28.80 -27.49 -14.10
CA GLU A 470 -29.56 -28.63 -13.58
C GLU A 470 -29.14 -28.86 -12.12
N LYS A 471 -29.86 -28.24 -11.18
CA LYS A 471 -29.47 -28.16 -9.77
C LYS A 471 -29.25 -29.50 -9.07
N SER A 472 -29.81 -30.58 -9.58
CA SER A 472 -29.64 -31.92 -8.99
C SER A 472 -28.48 -32.70 -9.60
N ARG A 473 -27.99 -32.29 -10.78
CA ARG A 473 -26.99 -33.03 -11.54
C ARG A 473 -25.58 -32.73 -11.06
N VAL A 474 -24.82 -33.76 -10.76
CA VAL A 474 -23.39 -33.62 -10.41
C VAL A 474 -22.55 -33.52 -11.67
N ILE A 475 -21.59 -32.60 -11.66
CA ILE A 475 -20.62 -32.46 -12.75
C ILE A 475 -19.18 -32.73 -12.30
N GLY A 476 -18.91 -32.82 -11.00
CA GLY A 476 -17.60 -33.22 -10.51
C GLY A 476 -17.41 -33.10 -9.00
N LEU A 477 -16.18 -33.34 -8.56
CA LEU A 477 -15.73 -33.16 -7.18
C LEU A 477 -14.71 -32.03 -7.12
N LEU A 478 -14.91 -31.06 -6.23
CA LEU A 478 -13.93 -30.02 -5.95
C LEU A 478 -13.16 -30.39 -4.67
N THR A 479 -11.84 -30.46 -4.75
CA THR A 479 -10.97 -30.72 -3.58
C THR A 479 -10.12 -29.51 -3.24
N TYR A 480 -9.51 -29.49 -2.04
CA TYR A 480 -8.52 -28.46 -1.70
C TYR A 480 -7.35 -28.38 -2.69
N LYS A 481 -6.99 -29.49 -3.38
CA LYS A 481 -5.93 -29.52 -4.39
C LYS A 481 -6.31 -28.71 -5.64
N ASP A 482 -7.58 -28.71 -6.00
CA ASP A 482 -8.11 -27.93 -7.13
C ASP A 482 -8.13 -26.44 -6.78
N ILE A 483 -8.49 -26.11 -5.54
CA ILE A 483 -8.40 -24.74 -5.01
C ILE A 483 -6.95 -24.22 -5.04
N LEU A 484 -5.96 -25.05 -4.68
CA LEU A 484 -4.54 -24.70 -4.81
C LEU A 484 -4.10 -24.52 -6.28
N THR A 485 -4.77 -25.19 -7.21
CA THR A 485 -4.50 -25.03 -8.65
C THR A 485 -4.92 -23.63 -9.13
N ALA A 486 -5.93 -23.01 -8.52
CA ALA A 486 -6.33 -21.62 -8.77
C ALA A 486 -5.15 -20.65 -8.58
N TYR A 487 -4.41 -20.78 -7.48
CA TYR A 487 -3.22 -19.97 -7.23
C TYR A 487 -2.12 -20.21 -8.25
N LYS A 488 -1.93 -21.46 -8.71
CA LYS A 488 -0.95 -21.79 -9.74
C LYS A 488 -1.32 -21.16 -11.10
N ILE A 489 -2.59 -21.19 -11.48
CA ILE A 489 -3.11 -20.55 -12.69
C ILE A 489 -2.89 -19.04 -12.61
N HIS A 490 -3.29 -18.42 -11.50
CA HIS A 490 -3.11 -16.99 -11.29
C HIS A 490 -1.64 -16.55 -11.28
N LEU A 491 -0.75 -17.31 -10.63
CA LEU A 491 0.69 -17.05 -10.66
C LEU A 491 1.25 -17.16 -12.09
N LYS A 492 0.77 -18.12 -12.87
CA LYS A 492 1.19 -18.32 -14.26
C LYS A 492 0.70 -17.17 -15.14
N GLU A 493 -0.56 -16.72 -15.00
CA GLU A 493 -1.08 -15.54 -15.71
C GLU A 493 -0.26 -14.28 -15.40
N ASN A 494 0.07 -14.04 -14.12
CA ASN A 494 0.88 -12.87 -13.73
C ASN A 494 2.36 -12.98 -14.17
N GLN A 495 2.90 -14.19 -14.31
CA GLN A 495 4.26 -14.42 -14.82
C GLN A 495 4.34 -14.40 -16.35
N GLU A 496 3.34 -14.93 -17.06
CA GLU A 496 3.25 -15.01 -18.52
C GLU A 496 2.71 -13.72 -19.16
N ALA A 497 1.88 -12.94 -18.46
CA ALA A 497 1.58 -11.55 -18.83
C ALA A 497 2.82 -10.62 -18.68
N GLY A 498 3.97 -11.18 -18.30
CA GLY A 498 5.22 -10.50 -18.13
C GLY A 498 5.93 -10.15 -19.45
N ILE A 499 6.14 -8.84 -19.62
CA ILE A 499 7.33 -8.21 -20.22
C ILE A 499 7.18 -7.68 -21.66
N ASN A 500 6.45 -6.57 -21.83
CA ASN A 500 6.70 -5.64 -22.96
C ASN A 500 7.46 -4.36 -22.55
N LEU A 501 7.63 -4.12 -21.24
CA LEU A 501 8.46 -3.03 -20.71
C LEU A 501 9.49 -3.58 -19.71
N SER A 502 10.45 -4.39 -20.22
CA SER A 502 11.66 -4.72 -19.46
C SER A 502 12.62 -3.54 -19.46
N LEU A 503 12.46 -2.63 -18.49
CA LEU A 503 13.55 -1.76 -18.07
C LEU A 503 14.34 -2.44 -16.94
N LYS A 504 15.24 -3.35 -17.35
CA LYS A 504 16.49 -3.74 -16.67
C LYS A 504 16.41 -4.26 -15.22
N ARG A 505 15.91 -5.49 -15.04
CA ARG A 505 16.51 -6.45 -14.06
C ARG A 505 17.64 -7.31 -14.65
N GLN A 506 17.87 -7.24 -15.97
CA GLN A 506 18.88 -8.06 -16.67
C GLN A 506 20.33 -7.57 -16.51
N ARG A 507 20.60 -6.29 -16.17
CA ARG A 507 21.99 -5.78 -16.09
C ARG A 507 22.78 -6.31 -14.88
N ILE A 508 22.11 -6.73 -13.80
CA ILE A 508 22.79 -7.26 -12.61
C ILE A 508 23.20 -8.73 -12.82
N LYS A 509 22.44 -9.52 -13.59
CA LYS A 509 22.80 -10.92 -13.90
C LYS A 509 24.01 -11.05 -14.84
N ILE A 510 24.25 -10.08 -15.71
CA ILE A 510 25.42 -10.09 -16.63
C ILE A 510 26.73 -9.79 -15.86
N LEU A 511 26.70 -8.89 -14.87
CA LEU A 511 27.86 -8.58 -14.04
C LEU A 511 28.28 -9.73 -13.11
N VAL A 512 27.31 -10.53 -12.63
CA VAL A 512 27.60 -11.73 -11.82
C VAL A 512 28.17 -12.87 -12.65
N ARG A 513 27.69 -13.09 -13.89
CA ARG A 513 28.30 -14.06 -14.82
C ARG A 513 29.68 -13.62 -15.33
N GLY A 514 29.90 -12.33 -15.54
CA GLY A 514 31.20 -11.78 -15.92
C GLY A 514 32.27 -11.98 -14.82
N ARG A 515 31.91 -11.80 -13.55
CA ARG A 515 32.83 -12.07 -12.42
C ARG A 515 33.16 -13.56 -12.24
N GLN A 516 32.23 -14.47 -12.52
CA GLN A 516 32.50 -15.91 -12.46
C GLN A 516 33.42 -16.39 -13.60
N LEU A 517 33.36 -15.79 -14.79
CA LEU A 517 34.28 -16.07 -15.88
C LEU A 517 35.70 -15.56 -15.61
N ILE A 518 35.84 -14.38 -14.96
CA ILE A 518 37.17 -13.82 -14.62
C ILE A 518 37.84 -14.63 -13.50
N HIS A 519 37.09 -15.22 -12.57
CA HIS A 519 37.68 -16.09 -11.56
C HIS A 519 38.17 -17.43 -12.14
N LYS A 520 37.50 -17.95 -13.18
CA LYS A 520 37.87 -19.20 -13.85
C LYS A 520 39.08 -19.08 -14.80
N VAL A 521 39.47 -17.86 -15.19
CA VAL A 521 40.66 -17.58 -16.01
C VAL A 521 41.90 -17.29 -15.16
N LYS A 522 41.75 -17.12 -13.84
CA LYS A 522 42.87 -16.92 -12.91
C LYS A 522 43.34 -18.18 -12.17
N GLU A 523 42.69 -19.32 -12.39
CA GLU A 523 43.01 -20.63 -11.78
C GLU A 523 43.46 -21.70 -12.80
N ASN A 524 43.64 -21.31 -14.07
CA ASN A 524 44.39 -22.07 -15.08
C ASN A 524 45.63 -21.28 -15.47
#